data_AF-A0A951BNV8-F1
#
_entry.id   AF-A0A951BNV8-F1
#
_cell.length_a   1.000
_cell.length_b   1.000
_cell.length_c   1.000
_cell.angle_alpha   90.00
_cell.angle_beta   90.00
_cell.angle_gamma   90.00
#
_symmetry.space_group_name_H-M   'P 1'
#
loop_
_entity.id
_entity.type
_entity.pdbx_description
1 polymer ?
#
loop_
_entity_poly.entity_id
_entity_poly.type
_entity_poly.pdbx_seq_one_letter_code
_entity_poly.pdbx_strand_id
1 'polypeptide(L)'
;MAPGFPVHPAQNDDLVTALLMVDEVTDENGPLEVVPGSHRGPIESIWHGGRFTGAVSAAVKQRCVAQAVRCTGPAGAVCLMHTRLLHGSTANHSDHARTLSIVVYSAEDAVPLCPNPVPSRYEGLIVHGDKTGNVRSTPFSLRLPQKPTGASFFVQQAAAQAGA
;
A
#
# COMPACT_ATOMS: atom_id res chain seq x y z
N MET A 1 -6.67 -6.00 4.51
CA MET A 1 -6.64 -4.53 4.37
C MET A 1 -5.41 -4.03 5.11
N ALA A 2 -4.64 -3.16 4.49
CA ALA A 2 -3.45 -2.53 5.05
C ALA A 2 -3.21 -1.18 4.34
N PRO A 3 -2.75 -0.14 5.03
CA PRO A 3 -2.19 1.03 4.35
C PRO A 3 -0.76 0.74 3.87
N GLY A 4 -0.31 1.46 2.84
CA GLY A 4 1.05 1.29 2.29
C GLY A 4 2.13 1.87 3.20
N PHE A 5 1.83 2.99 3.86
CA PHE A 5 2.80 3.75 4.65
C PHE A 5 3.51 2.94 5.75
N PRO A 6 2.85 2.09 6.56
CA PRO A 6 3.57 1.28 7.56
C PRO A 6 4.45 0.18 6.98
N VAL A 7 4.26 -0.20 5.71
CA VAL A 7 5.07 -1.20 5.00
C VAL A 7 6.30 -0.54 4.36
N HIS A 8 6.16 0.71 3.92
CA HIS A 8 7.24 1.51 3.32
C HIS A 8 7.26 2.92 3.91
N PRO A 9 7.60 3.08 5.21
CA PRO A 9 7.57 4.38 5.86
C PRO A 9 8.66 5.29 5.31
N ALA A 10 8.33 6.57 5.22
CA ALA A 10 9.24 7.66 4.90
C ALA A 10 9.10 8.75 5.97
N GLN A 11 10.01 9.74 5.98
CA GLN A 11 10.01 10.81 6.97
C GLN A 11 8.74 11.66 6.97
N ASN A 12 8.07 11.78 5.83
CA ASN A 12 6.74 12.35 5.71
C ASN A 12 5.87 11.44 4.82
N ASP A 13 4.57 11.75 4.72
CA ASP A 13 3.56 10.93 4.03
C ASP A 13 3.13 11.50 2.66
N ASP A 14 3.89 12.43 2.08
CA ASP A 14 3.66 12.98 0.74
C ASP A 14 4.09 11.99 -0.36
N LEU A 15 3.41 10.84 -0.37
CA LEU A 15 3.58 9.76 -1.32
C LEU A 15 2.23 9.37 -1.92
N VAL A 16 2.22 9.14 -3.22
CA VAL A 16 1.06 8.65 -3.97
C VAL A 16 1.42 7.36 -4.70
N THR A 17 0.60 6.34 -4.54
CA THR A 17 0.65 5.13 -5.34
C THR A 17 -0.26 5.30 -6.55
N ALA A 18 0.31 5.14 -7.74
CA ALA A 18 -0.42 5.03 -9.00
C ALA A 18 -0.56 3.55 -9.36
N LEU A 19 -1.80 3.07 -9.37
CA LEU A 19 -2.15 1.72 -9.80
C LEU A 19 -2.75 1.81 -11.20
N LEU A 20 -1.92 1.53 -12.21
CA LEU A 20 -2.36 1.41 -13.59
C LEU A 20 -3.01 0.04 -13.81
N MET A 21 -4.27 0.07 -14.25
CA MET A 21 -5.03 -1.09 -14.67
C MET A 21 -4.53 -1.50 -16.06
N VAL A 22 -3.70 -2.54 -16.15
CA VAL A 22 -3.19 -3.02 -17.44
C VAL A 22 -4.31 -3.72 -18.21
N ASP A 23 -5.08 -4.54 -17.50
CA ASP A 23 -6.32 -5.14 -17.95
C ASP A 23 -7.51 -4.42 -17.30
N GLU A 24 -8.73 -4.61 -17.84
CA GLU A 24 -9.95 -4.12 -17.20
C GLU A 24 -10.11 -4.70 -15.78
N VAL A 25 -10.48 -3.86 -14.82
CA VAL A 25 -10.78 -4.26 -13.44
C VAL A 25 -12.29 -4.19 -13.23
N THR A 26 -12.88 -5.35 -12.95
CA THR A 26 -14.32 -5.52 -12.72
C THR A 26 -14.58 -5.81 -11.24
N ASP A 27 -15.84 -5.92 -10.84
CA ASP A 27 -16.20 -6.37 -9.49
C ASP A 27 -15.79 -7.83 -9.20
N GLU A 28 -15.64 -8.64 -10.25
CA GLU A 28 -15.44 -10.09 -10.15
C GLU A 28 -13.97 -10.49 -10.12
N ASN A 29 -13.11 -9.74 -10.83
CA ASN A 29 -11.69 -10.09 -10.96
C ASN A 29 -10.81 -9.63 -9.77
N GLY A 30 -11.47 -9.41 -8.63
CA GLY A 30 -10.85 -9.09 -7.36
C GLY A 30 -10.38 -7.64 -7.30
N PRO A 31 -11.24 -6.61 -7.44
CA PRO A 31 -10.81 -5.21 -7.50
C PRO A 31 -10.12 -4.74 -6.21
N LEU A 32 -9.41 -3.61 -6.32
CA LEU A 32 -8.95 -2.90 -5.13
C LEU A 32 -10.18 -2.36 -4.38
N GLU A 33 -10.19 -2.53 -3.06
CA GLU A 33 -11.14 -1.91 -2.15
C GLU A 33 -10.41 -0.88 -1.31
N VAL A 34 -10.92 0.36 -1.27
CA VAL A 34 -10.36 1.46 -0.49
C VAL A 34 -11.38 1.99 0.49
N VAL A 35 -10.92 2.55 1.62
CA VAL A 35 -11.81 3.21 2.59
C VAL A 35 -11.60 4.72 2.46
N PRO A 36 -12.50 5.47 1.78
CA PRO A 36 -12.34 6.91 1.61
C PRO A 36 -12.16 7.64 2.94
N GLY A 37 -11.31 8.67 2.96
CA GLY A 37 -11.03 9.46 4.17
C GLY A 37 -10.11 8.81 5.21
N SER A 38 -9.89 7.48 5.16
CA SER A 38 -9.06 6.77 6.16
C SER A 38 -7.62 7.27 6.26
N HIS A 39 -7.06 7.84 5.19
CA HIS A 39 -5.73 8.44 5.17
C HIS A 39 -5.56 9.64 6.13
N ARG A 40 -6.66 10.27 6.56
CA ARG A 40 -6.68 11.38 7.51
C ARG A 40 -6.73 10.92 8.97
N GLY A 41 -7.02 9.64 9.19
CA GLY A 41 -7.08 9.03 10.52
C GLY A 41 -5.70 8.66 11.06
N PRO A 42 -5.65 7.97 12.21
CA PRO A 42 -4.39 7.48 12.76
C PRO A 42 -3.71 6.49 11.81
N ILE A 43 -2.39 6.33 11.96
CA ILE A 43 -1.65 5.29 11.25
C ILE A 43 -1.94 3.96 11.95
N GLU A 44 -2.72 3.11 11.29
CA GLU A 44 -3.11 1.80 11.83
C GLU A 44 -1.90 0.85 11.86
N SER A 45 -1.70 0.17 13.00
CA SER A 45 -0.61 -0.79 13.17
C SER A 45 -0.82 -2.04 12.30
N ILE A 46 0.26 -2.51 11.69
CA ILE A 46 0.35 -3.81 11.00
C ILE A 46 1.06 -4.90 11.82
N TRP A 47 1.31 -4.60 13.10
CA TRP A 47 1.88 -5.49 14.11
C TRP A 47 0.82 -5.87 15.13
N HIS A 48 0.65 -7.17 15.37
CA HIS A 48 -0.30 -7.73 16.35
C HIS A 48 0.41 -8.71 17.26
N GLY A 49 0.29 -8.55 18.59
CA GLY A 49 0.93 -9.44 19.56
C GLY A 49 2.43 -9.60 19.37
N GLY A 50 3.13 -8.54 18.95
CA GLY A 50 4.57 -8.56 18.66
C GLY A 50 4.95 -9.15 17.29
N ARG A 51 4.01 -9.73 16.54
CA ARG A 51 4.22 -10.35 15.22
C ARG A 51 3.91 -9.38 14.09
N PHE A 52 4.73 -9.38 13.05
CA PHE A 52 4.46 -8.65 11.82
C PHE A 52 3.42 -9.41 11.00
N THR A 53 2.27 -8.79 10.75
CA THR A 53 1.18 -9.41 9.98
C THR A 53 0.98 -8.78 8.61
N GLY A 54 1.46 -7.54 8.45
CA GLY A 54 1.23 -6.79 7.23
C GLY A 54 -0.24 -6.39 7.01
N ALA A 55 -1.10 -6.51 8.01
CA ALA A 55 -2.52 -6.16 7.91
C ALA A 55 -2.98 -5.42 9.15
N VAL A 56 -4.00 -4.57 9.02
CA VAL A 56 -4.67 -4.00 10.19
C VAL A 56 -5.39 -5.07 11.00
N SER A 57 -5.73 -4.78 12.26
CA SER A 57 -6.44 -5.72 13.12
C SER A 57 -7.82 -6.08 12.56
N ALA A 58 -8.36 -7.23 12.97
CA ALA A 58 -9.72 -7.64 12.59
C ALA A 58 -10.77 -6.60 13.00
N ALA A 59 -10.61 -5.96 14.16
CA ALA A 59 -11.49 -4.90 14.63
C ALA A 59 -11.48 -3.66 13.71
N VAL A 60 -10.29 -3.21 13.27
CA VAL A 60 -10.17 -2.10 12.31
C VAL A 60 -10.79 -2.49 10.98
N LYS A 61 -10.51 -3.70 10.48
CA LYS A 61 -11.12 -4.22 9.24
C LYS A 61 -12.66 -4.22 9.34
N GLN A 62 -13.22 -4.74 10.42
CA GLN A 62 -14.67 -4.83 10.63
C GLN A 62 -15.34 -3.44 10.71
N ARG A 63 -14.69 -2.47 11.36
CA ARG A 63 -15.18 -1.09 11.42
C ARG A 63 -15.22 -0.41 10.05
N CYS A 64 -14.26 -0.73 9.18
CA CYS A 64 -14.06 0.00 7.93
C CYS A 64 -14.66 -0.69 6.69
N VAL A 65 -14.92 -2.01 6.73
CA VAL A 65 -15.37 -2.77 5.55
C VAL A 65 -16.69 -2.25 4.97
N ALA A 66 -17.61 -1.78 5.81
CA ALA A 66 -18.89 -1.22 5.37
C ALA A 66 -18.76 0.11 4.61
N GLN A 67 -17.61 0.79 4.75
CA GLN A 67 -17.31 2.05 4.07
C GLN A 67 -16.36 1.84 2.88
N ALA A 68 -16.00 0.59 2.58
CA ALA A 68 -15.09 0.28 1.50
C ALA A 68 -15.78 0.53 0.14
N VAL A 69 -15.04 1.13 -0.78
CA VAL A 69 -15.44 1.38 -2.16
C VAL A 69 -14.52 0.59 -3.07
N ARG A 70 -15.11 -0.10 -4.05
CA ARG A 70 -14.36 -0.84 -5.07
C ARG A 70 -13.88 0.11 -6.15
N CYS A 71 -12.62 -0.05 -6.54
CA CYS A 71 -12.02 0.67 -7.65
C CYS A 71 -12.02 -0.24 -8.88
N THR A 72 -13.02 -0.06 -9.73
CA THR A 72 -13.14 -0.69 -11.05
C THR A 72 -12.82 0.32 -12.15
N GLY A 73 -12.50 -0.16 -13.34
CA GLY A 73 -12.18 0.71 -14.47
C GLY A 73 -11.66 -0.06 -15.69
N PRO A 74 -11.71 0.56 -16.88
CA PRO A 74 -11.20 -0.05 -18.10
C PRO A 74 -9.67 -0.17 -18.08
N ALA A 75 -9.13 -1.01 -18.96
CA ALA A 75 -7.70 -1.05 -19.25
C ALA A 75 -7.17 0.36 -19.58
N GLY A 76 -6.04 0.73 -18.99
CA GLY A 76 -5.45 2.06 -19.07
C GLY A 76 -5.90 3.04 -17.99
N ALA A 77 -6.95 2.73 -17.21
CA ALA A 77 -7.36 3.56 -16.08
C ALA A 77 -6.32 3.53 -14.95
N VAL A 78 -6.22 4.63 -14.19
CA VAL A 78 -5.27 4.75 -13.09
C VAL A 78 -6.01 5.12 -11.81
N CYS A 79 -5.80 4.33 -10.75
CA CYS A 79 -6.21 4.68 -9.40
C CYS A 79 -5.03 5.34 -8.68
N LEU A 80 -5.19 6.60 -8.28
CA LEU A 80 -4.23 7.33 -7.47
C LEU A 80 -4.63 7.26 -6.00
N MET A 81 -3.73 6.76 -5.15
CA MET A 81 -4.00 6.49 -3.75
C MET A 81 -2.93 7.10 -2.85
N HIS A 82 -3.36 7.85 -1.85
CA HIS A 82 -2.49 8.32 -0.77
C HIS A 82 -1.90 7.13 0.01
N THR A 83 -0.62 7.17 0.37
CA THR A 83 0.11 6.05 1.02
C THR A 83 -0.54 5.55 2.33
N ARG A 84 -1.22 6.43 3.07
CA ARG A 84 -1.96 6.11 4.31
C ARG A 84 -3.37 5.56 4.10
N LEU A 85 -3.89 5.54 2.87
CA LEU A 85 -5.26 5.08 2.61
C LEU A 85 -5.36 3.59 2.93
N LEU A 86 -6.33 3.21 3.77
CA LEU A 86 -6.63 1.81 4.02
C LEU A 86 -7.19 1.19 2.74
N HIS A 87 -6.54 0.11 2.31
CA HIS A 87 -6.94 -0.61 1.12
C HIS A 87 -6.70 -2.11 1.22
N GLY A 88 -7.33 -2.87 0.33
CA GLY A 88 -7.15 -4.32 0.18
C GLY A 88 -7.63 -4.75 -1.20
N SER A 89 -7.61 -6.05 -1.49
CA SER A 89 -8.30 -6.59 -2.66
C SER A 89 -9.15 -7.77 -2.23
N THR A 90 -10.26 -7.98 -2.93
CA THR A 90 -11.03 -9.22 -2.84
C THR A 90 -10.33 -10.34 -3.61
N ALA A 91 -10.80 -11.57 -3.42
CA ALA A 91 -10.33 -12.69 -4.23
C ALA A 91 -10.78 -12.50 -5.69
N ASN A 92 -9.94 -12.94 -6.63
CA ASN A 92 -10.32 -13.00 -8.03
C ASN A 92 -11.17 -14.26 -8.25
N HIS A 93 -12.42 -14.06 -8.66
CA HIS A 93 -13.37 -15.13 -8.94
C HIS A 93 -13.63 -15.33 -10.45
N SER A 94 -12.88 -14.63 -11.29
CA SER A 94 -12.97 -14.73 -12.75
C SER A 94 -11.94 -15.70 -13.33
N ASP A 95 -12.11 -16.04 -14.61
CA ASP A 95 -11.17 -16.91 -15.35
C ASP A 95 -9.99 -16.14 -15.96
N HIS A 96 -9.83 -14.86 -15.62
CA HIS A 96 -8.80 -13.98 -16.17
C HIS A 96 -7.93 -13.39 -15.07
N ALA A 97 -6.64 -13.18 -15.38
CA ALA A 97 -5.74 -12.49 -14.47
C ALA A 97 -6.13 -11.00 -14.35
N ARG A 98 -5.92 -10.42 -13.16
CA ARG A 98 -6.01 -8.97 -12.94
C ARG A 98 -4.59 -8.40 -12.87
N THR A 99 -4.09 -7.88 -13.98
CA THR A 99 -2.74 -7.30 -14.05
C THR A 99 -2.76 -5.82 -13.70
N LEU A 100 -1.91 -5.44 -12.74
CA LEU A 100 -1.71 -4.05 -12.32
C LEU A 100 -0.23 -3.70 -12.44
N SER A 101 0.05 -2.49 -12.92
CA SER A 101 1.37 -1.86 -12.79
C SER A 101 1.30 -0.84 -11.67
N ILE A 102 2.15 -1.01 -10.66
CA ILE A 102 2.13 -0.20 -9.44
C ILE A 102 3.40 0.63 -9.39
N VAL A 103 3.25 1.95 -9.37
CA VAL A 103 4.35 2.91 -9.23
C VAL A 103 4.08 3.79 -8.02
N VAL A 104 5.07 3.96 -7.16
CA VAL A 104 4.99 4.90 -6.03
C VAL A 104 5.80 6.13 -6.39
N TYR A 105 5.16 7.29 -6.30
CA TYR A 105 5.82 8.58 -6.38
C TYR A 105 5.92 9.14 -4.98
N SER A 106 7.10 9.65 -4.63
CA SER A 106 7.38 10.32 -3.37
C SER A 106 7.88 11.72 -3.65
N ALA A 107 7.53 12.68 -2.77
CA ALA A 107 8.25 13.94 -2.72
C ALA A 107 9.76 13.69 -2.51
N GLU A 108 10.63 14.51 -3.10
CA GLU A 108 12.09 14.32 -2.99
C GLU A 108 12.57 14.39 -1.54
N ASP A 109 11.88 15.17 -0.71
CA ASP A 109 12.17 15.35 0.72
C ASP A 109 11.59 14.24 1.62
N ALA A 110 10.88 13.25 1.06
CA ALA A 110 10.30 12.11 1.77
C ALA A 110 11.29 10.93 1.80
N VAL A 111 12.32 11.03 2.64
CA VAL A 111 13.38 10.01 2.71
C VAL A 111 12.83 8.71 3.31
N PRO A 112 13.06 7.54 2.66
CA PRO A 112 12.67 6.24 3.19
C PRO A 112 13.32 5.94 4.53
N LEU A 113 12.54 5.39 5.47
CA LEU A 113 13.02 5.00 6.82
C LEU A 113 13.45 3.53 6.91
N CYS A 114 13.17 2.73 5.87
CA CYS A 114 13.65 1.36 5.76
C CYS A 114 13.96 1.00 4.31
N PRO A 115 14.80 -0.02 4.07
CA PRO A 115 15.10 -0.47 2.72
C PRO A 115 13.84 -0.96 1.99
N ASN A 116 13.76 -0.68 0.69
CA ASN A 116 12.74 -1.25 -0.16
C ASN A 116 12.92 -2.78 -0.25
N PRO A 117 11.90 -3.60 0.08
CA PRO A 117 11.98 -5.05 -0.04
C PRO A 117 12.08 -5.54 -1.49
N VAL A 118 11.67 -4.72 -2.47
CA VAL A 118 11.74 -5.03 -3.91
C VAL A 118 12.42 -3.84 -4.61
N PRO A 119 13.75 -3.68 -4.45
CA PRO A 119 14.47 -2.54 -5.01
C PRO A 119 14.39 -2.54 -6.53
N SER A 120 14.33 -1.36 -7.12
CA SER A 120 14.30 -1.19 -8.58
C SER A 120 15.35 -0.18 -9.03
N ARG A 121 15.79 -0.27 -10.28
CA ARG A 121 16.70 0.72 -10.88
C ARG A 121 16.11 2.15 -10.96
N TYR A 122 14.81 2.29 -10.76
CA TYR A 122 14.09 3.56 -10.81
C TYR A 122 13.89 4.16 -9.42
N GLU A 123 14.34 3.50 -8.36
CA GLU A 123 14.23 4.01 -7.00
C GLU A 123 14.99 5.33 -6.85
N GLY A 124 14.29 6.38 -6.40
CA GLY A 124 14.86 7.73 -6.26
C GLY A 124 15.07 8.49 -7.57
N LEU A 125 14.58 7.98 -8.71
CA LEU A 125 14.61 8.72 -9.97
C LEU A 125 13.73 9.97 -9.86
N ILE A 126 14.33 11.14 -10.06
CA ILE A 126 13.60 12.40 -10.15
C ILE A 126 12.88 12.46 -11.50
N VAL A 127 11.55 12.37 -11.47
CA VAL A 127 10.70 12.44 -12.67
C VAL A 127 10.19 13.85 -12.96
N HIS A 128 10.24 14.75 -11.97
CA HIS A 128 9.86 16.15 -12.07
C HIS A 128 10.52 16.97 -10.96
N GLY A 129 11.02 18.17 -11.29
CA GLY A 129 11.75 19.04 -10.37
C GLY A 129 13.23 18.67 -10.26
N ASP A 130 13.87 19.16 -9.19
CA ASP A 130 15.30 19.00 -8.93
C ASP A 130 15.55 18.34 -7.58
N LYS A 131 16.67 17.63 -7.47
CA LYS A 131 17.14 17.08 -6.19
C LYS A 131 17.66 18.22 -5.32
N THR A 132 17.03 18.47 -4.18
CA THR A 132 17.38 19.59 -3.31
C THR A 132 18.30 19.18 -2.15
N GLY A 133 18.25 17.91 -1.73
CA GLY A 133 18.93 17.44 -0.52
C GLY A 133 18.28 17.91 0.78
N ASN A 134 17.14 18.61 0.70
CA ASN A 134 16.34 18.97 1.87
C ASN A 134 15.51 17.78 2.36
N VAL A 135 15.19 17.82 3.64
CA VAL A 135 14.44 16.77 4.32
C VAL A 135 13.34 17.40 5.15
N ARG A 136 12.12 16.86 5.03
CA ARG A 136 10.97 17.22 5.87
C ARG A 136 10.40 16.00 6.55
N SER A 137 10.02 16.18 7.81
CA SER A 137 9.45 15.13 8.63
C SER A 137 8.06 15.51 9.14
N THR A 138 7.12 14.57 9.07
CA THR A 138 5.79 14.66 9.71
C THR A 138 5.85 13.91 11.04
N PRO A 139 5.26 14.42 12.14
CA PRO A 139 5.25 13.69 13.40
C PRO A 139 4.36 12.44 13.31
N PHE A 140 4.95 11.27 13.51
CA PHE A 140 4.24 10.01 13.69
C PHE A 140 5.04 9.03 14.55
N SER A 141 4.38 7.97 15.01
CA SER A 141 5.01 6.84 15.69
C SER A 141 4.51 5.55 15.08
N LEU A 142 5.43 4.69 14.66
CA LEU A 142 5.15 3.35 14.15
C LEU A 142 6.32 2.42 14.45
N ARG A 143 6.05 1.12 14.46
CA ARG A 143 7.09 0.09 14.51
C ARG A 143 7.54 -0.21 13.09
N LEU A 144 8.85 -0.10 12.82
CA LEU A 144 9.42 -0.39 11.50
C LEU A 144 8.96 -1.76 10.97
N PRO A 145 8.69 -1.89 9.67
CA PRO A 145 8.22 -3.15 9.09
C PRO A 145 9.31 -4.23 9.13
N GLN A 146 8.90 -5.49 9.09
CA GLN A 146 9.83 -6.60 8.93
C GLN A 146 10.10 -6.83 7.44
N LYS A 147 11.38 -6.92 7.06
CA LYS A 147 11.76 -7.24 5.69
C LYS A 147 11.25 -8.65 5.32
N PRO A 148 10.58 -8.83 4.17
CA PRO A 148 10.19 -10.14 3.71
C PRO A 148 11.38 -11.07 3.46
N THR A 149 11.23 -12.33 3.85
CA THR A 149 12.18 -13.41 3.51
C THR A 149 11.90 -14.04 2.14
N GLY A 150 10.79 -13.69 1.49
CA GLY A 150 10.39 -14.16 0.15
C GLY A 150 10.26 -13.02 -0.88
N ALA A 151 9.85 -13.36 -2.10
CA ALA A 151 9.84 -12.43 -3.25
C ALA A 151 8.90 -11.21 -3.09
N SER A 152 7.89 -11.29 -2.22
CA SER A 152 6.94 -10.20 -2.01
C SER A 152 6.32 -10.23 -0.61
N PHE A 153 5.88 -9.06 -0.16
CA PHE A 153 5.06 -8.87 1.03
C PHE A 153 3.76 -9.69 1.00
N PHE A 154 3.19 -9.95 -0.18
CA PHE A 154 2.00 -10.80 -0.32
C PHE A 154 2.24 -12.24 0.17
N VAL A 155 3.47 -12.76 -0.01
CA VAL A 155 3.85 -14.10 0.46
C VAL A 155 3.80 -14.17 1.99
N GLN A 156 4.19 -13.09 2.67
CA GLN A 156 4.14 -13.03 4.13
C GLN A 156 2.71 -12.86 4.66
N GLN A 157 1.87 -12.07 3.98
CA GLN A 157 0.45 -11.97 4.34
C GLN A 157 -0.27 -13.32 4.19
N ALA A 158 0.02 -14.07 3.12
CA ALA A 158 -0.53 -15.40 2.92
C ALA A 158 -0.08 -16.39 4.02
N ALA A 159 1.21 -16.36 4.39
CA ALA A 159 1.75 -17.20 5.46
C ALA A 159 1.15 -16.87 6.84
N ALA A 160 0.91 -15.58 7.13
CA ALA A 160 0.27 -15.15 8.38
C ALA A 160 -1.20 -15.58 8.47
N GLN A 161 -1.90 -15.68 7.34
CA GLN A 161 -3.29 -16.18 7.28
C GLN A 161 -3.37 -17.71 7.39
N ALA A 162 -2.36 -18.45 6.92
CA ALA A 162 -2.32 -19.91 6.98
C ALA A 162 -1.97 -20.47 8.38
N GLY A 163 -1.46 -19.64 9.28
CA GLY A 163 -1.08 -20.01 10.64
C GLY A 163 -2.06 -19.55 11.73
N ALA A 164 -3.26 -19.11 11.35
CA ALA A 164 -4.33 -18.64 12.24
C ALA A 164 -5.46 -19.67 12.32
#